data_AF-A0AAU2AL50-F1
#
_entry.id   AF-A0AAU2AL50-F1
#
_cell.length_a   1.000
_cell.length_b   1.000
_cell.length_c   1.000
_cell.angle_alpha   90.00
_cell.angle_beta   90.00
_cell.angle_gamma   90.00
#
_symmetry.space_group_name_H-M   'P 1'
#
loop_
_entity.id
_entity.type
_entity.pdbx_description
1 polymer ?
#
loop_
_entity_poly.entity_id
_entity_poly.type
_entity_poly.pdbx_seq_one_letter_code
_entity_poly.pdbx_strand_id
1 'polypeptide(L)'
;MPRVASAIVDVDLDCFLLRRRGSVCVPPGDQFPAADPWSVQGLVALDADLAGRGYLLTARLRSALARLAPVRLAEVGDGLLARIDHLLGADRRHLALFRRFPDAVPDHAHLAYSRQIRAFLLNQPRQPCAHCGKAAEEAGIGALAPCAHLLCAACHEGLAAAPVGGQCPVCGTPLGAEPFLGEDNRAGRKAAEDFGGEQVLRPLRLIEGDGLTAATAEFDRLLARRTPLLAGPRRPRSPARQRSR
;
A
#
# COMPACT_ATOMS: atom_id res chain seq x y z
N MET A 1 -23.00 9.02 -23.76
CA MET A 1 -22.32 7.82 -23.21
C MET A 1 -20.83 8.07 -23.26
N PRO A 2 -20.13 8.29 -22.13
CA PRO A 2 -18.70 8.53 -22.16
C PRO A 2 -17.98 7.18 -22.35
N ARG A 3 -17.15 7.11 -23.39
CA ARG A 3 -16.22 6.01 -23.64
C ARG A 3 -15.32 5.86 -22.42
N VAL A 4 -15.38 4.71 -21.76
CA VAL A 4 -14.35 4.28 -20.82
C VAL A 4 -13.09 4.11 -21.66
N ALA A 5 -12.11 4.99 -21.46
CA ALA A 5 -10.77 4.77 -21.95
C ALA A 5 -10.23 3.54 -21.23
N SER A 6 -10.33 2.38 -21.88
CA SER A 6 -9.56 1.22 -21.49
C SER A 6 -8.11 1.61 -21.70
N ALA A 7 -7.45 2.05 -20.63
CA ALA A 7 -6.01 2.15 -20.64
C ALA A 7 -5.50 0.73 -20.92
N ILE A 8 -4.95 0.52 -22.11
CA ILE A 8 -4.18 -0.68 -22.40
C ILE A 8 -2.97 -0.56 -21.47
N VAL A 9 -3.04 -1.21 -20.32
CA VAL A 9 -1.88 -1.38 -19.46
C VAL A 9 -1.01 -2.35 -20.22
N ASP A 10 0.05 -1.85 -20.85
CA ASP A 10 1.09 -2.70 -21.40
C ASP A 10 1.57 -3.58 -20.25
N VAL A 11 1.53 -4.90 -20.43
CA VAL A 11 1.92 -5.86 -19.39
C VAL A 11 3.43 -5.83 -19.34
N ASP A 12 3.93 -4.80 -18.66
CA ASP A 12 5.33 -4.49 -18.54
C ASP A 12 5.98 -5.24 -17.38
N LEU A 13 7.27 -5.00 -17.25
CA LEU A 13 8.10 -5.62 -16.24
C LEU A 13 7.72 -5.21 -14.80
N ASP A 14 7.22 -3.98 -14.65
CA ASP A 14 6.72 -3.46 -13.38
C ASP A 14 5.45 -4.21 -12.96
N CYS A 15 4.53 -4.51 -13.88
CA CYS A 15 3.36 -5.34 -13.60
C CYS A 15 3.76 -6.73 -13.08
N PHE A 16 4.79 -7.33 -13.68
CA PHE A 16 5.31 -8.63 -13.25
C PHE A 16 5.88 -8.57 -11.83
N LEU A 17 6.76 -7.60 -11.55
CA LEU A 17 7.36 -7.40 -10.23
C LEU A 17 6.32 -7.09 -9.15
N LEU A 18 5.37 -6.20 -9.47
CA LEU A 18 4.27 -5.83 -8.58
C LEU A 18 3.41 -7.05 -8.24
N ARG A 19 2.99 -7.82 -9.24
CA ARG A 19 2.14 -9.01 -9.03
C ARG A 19 2.85 -10.09 -8.23
N ARG A 20 4.14 -10.31 -8.49
CA ARG A 20 4.87 -11.46 -7.93
C ARG A 20 5.45 -11.17 -6.55
N ARG A 21 5.97 -9.96 -6.33
CA ARG A 21 6.72 -9.58 -5.14
C ARG A 21 6.10 -8.43 -4.35
N GLY A 22 5.09 -7.75 -4.92
CA GLY A 22 4.62 -6.48 -4.36
C GLY A 22 5.73 -5.45 -4.40
N SER A 23 6.51 -5.41 -5.47
CA SER A 23 7.66 -4.52 -5.57
C SER A 23 7.43 -3.38 -6.54
N VAL A 24 8.00 -2.22 -6.23
CA VAL A 24 7.93 -1.00 -7.03
C VAL A 24 9.35 -0.47 -7.23
N CYS A 25 9.69 -0.16 -8.47
CA CYS A 25 10.96 0.46 -8.84
C CYS A 25 10.81 1.99 -8.78
N VAL A 26 11.74 2.65 -8.11
CA VAL A 26 11.84 4.12 -8.09
C VAL A 26 13.27 4.47 -8.49
N PRO A 27 13.50 5.03 -9.70
CA PRO A 27 14.84 5.38 -10.14
C PRO A 27 15.52 6.35 -9.17
N PRO A 28 16.78 6.11 -8.77
CA PRO A 28 17.49 6.99 -7.84
C PRO A 28 17.81 8.36 -8.45
N GLY A 29 17.97 8.45 -9.78
CA GLY A 29 18.28 9.70 -10.47
C GLY A 29 17.17 10.77 -10.42
N ASP A 30 15.94 10.36 -10.11
CA ASP A 30 14.78 11.26 -10.04
C ASP A 30 14.53 11.78 -8.61
N GLN A 31 15.36 11.38 -7.63
CA GLN A 31 15.14 11.68 -6.22
C GLN A 31 15.97 12.89 -5.77
N PHE A 32 15.31 13.83 -5.11
CA PHE A 32 15.95 14.90 -4.38
C PHE A 32 16.67 14.39 -3.13
N PRO A 33 17.64 15.15 -2.58
CA PRO A 33 18.33 14.77 -1.34
C PRO A 33 17.40 14.66 -0.12
N ALA A 34 16.33 15.46 -0.09
CA ALA A 34 15.36 15.51 0.99
C ALA A 34 13.94 15.34 0.44
N ALA A 35 13.00 15.00 1.32
CA ALA A 35 11.60 14.88 0.94
C ALA A 35 11.03 16.24 0.54
N ASP A 36 10.25 16.27 -0.54
CA ASP A 36 9.51 17.44 -0.95
C ASP A 36 8.19 17.55 -0.14
N PRO A 37 7.90 18.69 0.53
CA PRO A 37 6.72 18.82 1.37
C PRO A 37 5.40 18.59 0.63
N TRP A 38 5.29 18.99 -0.64
CA TRP A 38 4.07 18.79 -1.42
C TRP A 38 3.91 17.33 -1.84
N SER A 39 4.99 16.66 -2.22
CA SER A 39 5.04 15.22 -2.43
C SER A 39 4.65 14.44 -1.17
N VAL A 40 5.08 14.87 0.02
CA VAL A 40 4.67 14.24 1.28
C VAL A 40 3.15 14.33 1.50
N GLN A 41 2.52 15.46 1.15
CA GLN A 41 1.07 15.61 1.20
C GLN A 41 0.36 14.72 0.16
N GLY A 42 0.86 14.70 -1.08
CA GLY A 42 0.35 13.82 -2.13
C GLY A 42 0.39 12.34 -1.72
N LEU A 43 1.45 11.93 -1.04
CA LEU A 43 1.59 10.55 -0.54
C LEU A 43 0.49 10.15 0.44
N VAL A 44 -0.11 11.07 1.18
CA VAL A 44 -1.25 10.75 2.06
C VAL A 44 -2.47 10.32 1.24
N ALA A 45 -2.72 10.98 0.10
CA ALA A 45 -3.79 10.58 -0.81
C ALA A 45 -3.47 9.25 -1.51
N LEU A 46 -2.21 9.04 -1.91
CA LEU A 46 -1.77 7.76 -2.47
C LEU A 46 -1.89 6.61 -1.46
N ASP A 47 -1.48 6.82 -0.21
CA ASP A 47 -1.63 5.86 0.89
C ASP A 47 -3.09 5.47 1.09
N ALA A 48 -4.01 6.44 1.09
CA ALA A 48 -5.44 6.20 1.20
C ALA A 48 -5.98 5.35 0.02
N ASP A 49 -5.61 5.70 -1.20
CA ASP A 49 -6.01 4.97 -2.41
C ASP A 49 -5.48 3.53 -2.45
N LEU A 50 -4.23 3.33 -2.02
CA LEU A 50 -3.60 2.02 -1.93
C LEU A 50 -4.23 1.17 -0.82
N ALA A 51 -4.49 1.76 0.35
CA ALA A 51 -5.17 1.07 1.44
C ALA A 51 -6.56 0.60 0.99
N GLY A 52 -7.33 1.46 0.28
CA GLY A 52 -8.63 1.08 -0.29
C GLY A 52 -8.56 -0.08 -1.30
N ARG A 53 -7.38 -0.33 -1.87
CA ARG A 53 -7.08 -1.44 -2.80
C ARG A 53 -6.47 -2.67 -2.09
N GLY A 54 -6.25 -2.60 -0.78
CA GLY A 54 -5.64 -3.68 0.00
C GLY A 54 -4.11 -3.70 -0.06
N TYR A 55 -3.47 -2.55 -0.32
CA TYR A 55 -2.02 -2.38 -0.38
C TYR A 55 -1.52 -1.38 0.66
N LEU A 56 -0.25 -1.51 1.05
CA LEU A 56 0.40 -0.65 2.04
C LEU A 56 1.80 -0.27 1.56
N LEU A 57 2.16 1.01 1.54
CA LEU A 57 3.54 1.41 1.26
C LEU A 57 4.44 1.08 2.46
N THR A 58 5.58 0.43 2.20
CA THR A 58 6.61 0.29 3.24
C THR A 58 7.39 1.58 3.44
N ALA A 59 7.98 1.77 4.62
CA ALA A 59 8.74 2.96 5.00
C ALA A 59 9.81 3.36 3.96
N ARG A 60 10.58 2.38 3.47
CA ARG A 60 11.63 2.62 2.47
C ARG A 60 11.05 3.09 1.13
N LEU A 61 9.98 2.45 0.66
CA LEU A 61 9.32 2.85 -0.59
C LEU A 61 8.70 4.23 -0.45
N ARG A 62 7.97 4.48 0.63
CA ARG A 62 7.33 5.77 0.88
C ARG A 62 8.37 6.90 0.99
N SER A 63 9.50 6.65 1.65
CA SER A 63 10.62 7.60 1.73
C SER A 63 11.22 7.90 0.36
N ALA A 64 11.41 6.88 -0.50
CA ALA A 64 11.91 7.10 -1.86
C ALA A 64 10.92 7.93 -2.70
N LEU A 65 9.62 7.63 -2.62
CA LEU A 65 8.59 8.39 -3.32
C LEU A 65 8.47 9.83 -2.81
N ALA A 66 8.69 10.07 -1.51
CA ALA A 66 8.63 11.41 -0.91
C ALA A 66 9.73 12.34 -1.43
N ARG A 67 10.83 11.77 -1.96
CA ARG A 67 11.93 12.51 -2.55
C ARG A 67 11.75 12.79 -4.04
N LEU A 68 10.67 12.32 -4.67
CA LEU A 68 10.37 12.66 -6.06
C LEU A 68 9.79 14.07 -6.16
N ALA A 69 10.05 14.72 -7.29
CA ALA A 69 9.32 15.94 -7.65
C ALA A 69 7.81 15.66 -7.80
N PRO A 70 6.92 16.62 -7.48
CA PRO A 70 5.48 16.39 -7.52
C PRO A 70 4.96 15.82 -8.84
N VAL A 71 5.43 16.33 -9.98
CA VAL A 71 5.02 15.83 -11.30
C VAL A 71 5.45 14.36 -11.50
N ARG A 72 6.69 14.01 -11.12
CA ARG A 72 7.18 12.63 -11.21
C ARG A 72 6.44 11.70 -10.25
N LEU A 73 6.12 12.16 -9.05
CA LEU A 73 5.32 11.41 -8.10
C LEU A 73 3.89 11.18 -8.61
N ALA A 74 3.29 12.16 -9.28
CA ALA A 74 1.98 12.01 -9.92
C ALA A 74 2.01 10.89 -10.97
N GLU A 75 2.99 10.93 -11.88
CA GLU A 75 3.15 9.90 -12.92
C GLU A 75 3.37 8.49 -12.32
N VAL A 76 4.27 8.36 -11.34
CA VAL A 76 4.56 7.09 -10.69
C VAL A 76 3.34 6.57 -9.90
N GLY A 77 2.66 7.46 -9.18
CA GLY A 77 1.47 7.13 -8.39
C GLY A 77 0.30 6.70 -9.27
N ASP A 78 -0.01 7.44 -10.33
CA ASP A 78 -1.06 7.10 -11.29
C ASP A 78 -0.77 5.78 -12.02
N GLY A 79 0.47 5.60 -12.47
CA GLY A 79 0.90 4.34 -13.09
C GLY A 79 0.82 3.15 -12.13
N LEU A 80 1.19 3.34 -10.85
CA LEU A 80 1.04 2.30 -9.82
C LEU A 80 -0.43 1.95 -9.56
N LEU A 81 -1.30 2.95 -9.40
CA LEU A 81 -2.73 2.73 -9.18
C LEU A 81 -3.38 2.03 -10.38
N ALA A 82 -3.06 2.46 -11.60
CA ALA A 82 -3.57 1.83 -12.82
C ALA A 82 -3.15 0.36 -12.94
N ARG A 83 -1.89 0.03 -12.61
CA ARG A 83 -1.41 -1.36 -12.59
C ARG A 83 -2.08 -2.20 -11.51
N ILE A 84 -2.28 -1.65 -10.32
CA ILE A 84 -3.01 -2.34 -9.24
C ILE A 84 -4.47 -2.58 -9.66
N ASP A 85 -5.14 -1.58 -10.23
CA ASP A 85 -6.52 -1.72 -10.69
C ASP A 85 -6.64 -2.78 -11.80
N HIS A 86 -5.67 -2.84 -12.71
CA HIS A 86 -5.57 -3.91 -13.70
C HIS A 86 -5.43 -5.31 -13.04
N LEU A 87 -4.58 -5.44 -12.01
CA LEU A 87 -4.38 -6.70 -11.28
C LEU A 87 -5.61 -7.14 -10.45
N LEU A 88 -6.39 -6.19 -9.93
CA LEU A 88 -7.60 -6.47 -9.16
C LEU A 88 -8.81 -6.79 -10.05
N GLY A 89 -8.78 -6.36 -11.32
CA GLY A 89 -9.82 -6.58 -12.32
C GLY A 89 -10.78 -5.40 -12.47
N ALA A 90 -11.38 -5.28 -13.66
CA ALA A 90 -12.08 -4.07 -14.15
C ALA A 90 -13.42 -3.71 -13.45
N ASP A 91 -13.85 -4.44 -12.43
CA ASP A 91 -15.19 -4.27 -11.84
C ASP A 91 -15.25 -3.25 -10.68
N ARG A 92 -14.16 -2.54 -10.38
CA ARG A 92 -14.15 -1.55 -9.30
C ARG A 92 -14.05 -0.13 -9.83
N ARG A 93 -15.11 0.65 -9.61
CA ARG A 93 -15.07 2.11 -9.80
C ARG A 93 -14.41 2.73 -8.58
N HIS A 94 -13.12 3.00 -8.65
CA HIS A 94 -12.41 3.79 -7.65
C HIS A 94 -12.27 5.23 -8.14
N LEU A 95 -12.85 6.20 -7.43
CA LEU A 95 -12.48 7.60 -7.60
C LEU A 95 -11.23 7.85 -6.75
N ALA A 96 -10.06 7.75 -7.38
CA ALA A 96 -8.78 7.90 -6.69
C ALA A 96 -8.63 9.31 -6.13
N LEU A 97 -8.33 9.43 -4.84
CA LEU A 97 -8.04 10.69 -4.16
C LEU A 97 -6.79 11.36 -4.75
N PHE A 98 -5.84 10.56 -5.21
CA PHE A 98 -4.58 10.98 -5.79
C PHE A 98 -4.71 11.53 -7.22
N ARG A 99 -5.85 11.32 -7.90
CA ARG A 99 -6.06 11.66 -9.32
C ARG A 99 -5.79 13.12 -9.70
N ARG A 100 -5.94 14.06 -8.75
CA ARG A 100 -5.75 15.49 -9.00
C ARG A 100 -4.35 15.97 -8.60
N PHE A 101 -3.51 15.10 -8.07
CA PHE A 101 -2.13 15.45 -7.76
C PHE A 101 -1.34 15.61 -9.09
N PRO A 102 -0.48 16.62 -9.26
CA PRO A 102 0.01 17.56 -8.25
C PRO A 102 -0.83 18.83 -8.07
N ASP A 103 -1.93 19.01 -8.81
CA ASP A 103 -2.74 20.24 -8.76
C ASP A 103 -3.50 20.40 -7.44
N ALA A 104 -3.90 19.30 -6.79
CA ALA A 104 -4.57 19.31 -5.50
C ALA A 104 -4.41 17.99 -4.73
N VAL A 105 -4.40 18.10 -3.40
CA VAL A 105 -4.52 16.97 -2.47
C VAL A 105 -5.81 17.15 -1.67
N PRO A 106 -6.73 16.18 -1.61
CA PRO A 106 -7.94 16.31 -0.82
C PRO A 106 -7.67 16.36 0.69
N ASP A 107 -8.27 17.32 1.40
CA ASP A 107 -8.09 17.52 2.86
C ASP A 107 -8.47 16.31 3.72
N HIS A 108 -9.34 15.44 3.20
CA HIS A 108 -9.85 14.26 3.89
C HIS A 108 -9.05 12.98 3.61
N ALA A 109 -7.94 13.05 2.87
CA ALA A 109 -7.12 11.89 2.53
C ALA A 109 -6.61 11.14 3.77
N HIS A 110 -6.12 11.88 4.78
CA HIS A 110 -5.64 11.27 6.03
C HIS A 110 -6.76 10.53 6.78
N LEU A 111 -7.97 11.11 6.82
CA LEU A 111 -9.13 10.49 7.46
C LEU A 111 -9.57 9.22 6.72
N ALA A 112 -9.54 9.25 5.39
CA ALA A 112 -9.83 8.08 4.56
C ALA A 112 -8.82 6.95 4.81
N TYR A 113 -7.52 7.26 4.83
CA TYR A 113 -6.46 6.31 5.16
C TYR A 113 -6.64 5.71 6.57
N SER A 114 -6.73 6.57 7.60
CA SER A 114 -6.92 6.15 8.99
C SER A 114 -8.13 5.24 9.18
N ARG A 115 -9.25 5.57 8.53
CA ARG A 115 -10.48 4.76 8.58
C ARG A 115 -10.23 3.37 7.99
N GLN A 116 -9.58 3.29 6.82
CA GLN A 116 -9.33 2.03 6.14
C GLN A 116 -8.38 1.14 6.94
N ILE A 117 -7.29 1.71 7.50
CA ILE A 117 -6.34 0.94 8.30
C ILE A 117 -7.00 0.37 9.56
N ARG A 118 -7.83 1.16 10.26
CA ARG A 118 -8.60 0.67 11.40
C ARG A 118 -9.55 -0.45 11.01
N ALA A 119 -10.23 -0.33 9.87
CA ALA A 119 -11.10 -1.39 9.36
C ALA A 119 -10.34 -2.70 9.10
N PHE A 120 -9.13 -2.63 8.56
CA PHE A 120 -8.27 -3.80 8.38
C PHE A 120 -7.84 -4.43 9.71
N LEU A 121 -7.41 -3.63 10.69
CA LEU A 121 -7.01 -4.16 12.01
C LEU A 121 -8.17 -4.80 12.77
N LEU A 122 -9.36 -4.21 12.71
CA LEU A 122 -10.56 -4.74 13.37
C LEU A 122 -11.03 -6.06 12.76
N ASN A 123 -10.91 -6.24 11.44
CA ASN A 123 -11.31 -7.48 10.77
C ASN A 123 -10.20 -8.54 10.73
N GLN A 124 -8.93 -8.13 10.73
CA GLN A 124 -7.79 -9.03 10.65
C GLN A 124 -6.58 -8.40 11.38
N PRO A 125 -6.32 -8.74 12.65
CA PRO A 125 -5.29 -8.07 13.45
C PRO A 125 -3.85 -8.39 12.99
N ARG A 126 -3.65 -9.49 12.25
CA ARG A 126 -2.32 -9.91 11.76
C ARG A 126 -1.92 -9.21 10.46
N GLN A 127 -1.90 -7.88 10.48
CA GLN A 127 -1.49 -7.06 9.34
C GLN A 127 0.05 -7.05 9.14
N PRO A 128 0.57 -6.62 7.99
CA PRO A 128 1.99 -6.38 7.82
C PRO A 128 2.44 -5.10 8.54
N CYS A 129 3.65 -5.14 9.11
CA CYS A 129 4.34 -3.94 9.58
C CYS A 129 4.78 -3.08 8.38
N ALA A 130 4.45 -1.79 8.37
CA ALA A 130 4.86 -0.86 7.32
C ALA A 130 6.37 -0.60 7.31
N HIS A 131 7.08 -0.84 8.42
CA HIS A 131 8.52 -0.65 8.49
C HIS A 131 9.31 -1.87 7.98
N CYS A 132 9.13 -3.04 8.59
CA CYS A 132 9.90 -4.24 8.25
C CYS A 132 9.21 -5.14 7.21
N GLY A 133 7.93 -4.90 6.90
CA GLY A 133 7.17 -5.67 5.90
C GLY A 133 6.81 -7.10 6.29
N LYS A 134 7.09 -7.52 7.54
CA LYS A 134 6.70 -8.82 8.09
C LYS A 134 5.28 -8.74 8.64
N ALA A 135 4.46 -9.77 8.41
CA ALA A 135 3.22 -9.96 9.17
C ALA A 135 3.60 -10.34 10.60
N ALA A 136 2.88 -9.82 11.60
CA ALA A 136 3.14 -10.25 12.96
C ALA A 136 2.47 -11.61 13.21
N GLU A 137 3.27 -12.60 13.60
CA GLU A 137 2.81 -13.96 13.89
C GLU A 137 2.34 -14.10 15.34
N GLU A 138 2.92 -13.30 16.26
CA GLU A 138 2.75 -13.41 17.72
C GLU A 138 2.51 -12.06 18.41
N ALA A 139 3.34 -11.04 18.13
CA ALA A 139 3.16 -9.70 18.70
C ALA A 139 2.06 -8.90 17.97
N GLY A 140 1.37 -8.00 18.67
CA GLY A 140 0.37 -7.13 18.05
C GLY A 140 0.97 -6.20 16.99
N ILE A 141 0.19 -5.93 15.93
CA ILE A 141 0.39 -4.77 15.05
C ILE A 141 -0.49 -3.64 15.57
N GLY A 142 0.09 -2.47 15.77
CA GLY A 142 -0.65 -1.27 16.14
C GLY A 142 -0.60 -0.22 15.03
N ALA A 143 -1.69 0.53 14.88
CA ALA A 143 -1.72 1.74 14.07
C ALA A 143 -1.23 2.91 14.91
N LEU A 144 -0.12 3.54 14.52
CA LEU A 144 0.51 4.62 15.30
C LEU A 144 -0.37 5.87 15.36
N ALA A 145 -0.39 6.55 16.50
CA ALA A 145 -1.04 7.86 16.61
C ALA A 145 -0.06 8.99 16.23
N PRO A 146 -0.49 10.02 15.47
CA PRO A 146 -1.84 10.20 14.88
C PRO A 146 -1.97 9.61 13.46
N CYS A 147 -0.88 9.16 12.86
CA CYS A 147 -0.77 8.93 11.41
C CYS A 147 -1.37 7.60 10.88
N ALA A 148 -1.83 6.71 11.76
CA ALA A 148 -2.34 5.37 11.47
C ALA A 148 -1.39 4.38 10.78
N HIS A 149 -0.11 4.70 10.59
CA HIS A 149 0.83 3.74 10.00
C HIS A 149 1.02 2.51 10.90
N LEU A 150 1.05 1.33 10.28
CA LEU A 150 1.14 0.06 10.98
C LEU A 150 2.57 -0.28 11.40
N LEU A 151 2.77 -0.60 12.67
CA LEU A 151 4.06 -1.00 13.22
C LEU A 151 3.90 -2.23 14.14
N CYS A 152 4.82 -3.20 14.03
CA CYS A 152 4.89 -4.27 15.02
C CYS A 152 5.58 -3.79 16.30
N ALA A 153 5.29 -4.47 17.42
CA ALA A 153 5.88 -4.15 18.73
C ALA A 153 7.40 -4.00 18.69
N ALA A 154 8.13 -4.96 18.11
CA ALA A 154 9.59 -4.93 18.03
C ALA A 154 10.12 -3.69 17.27
N CYS A 155 9.47 -3.28 16.17
CA CYS A 155 9.88 -2.08 15.45
C CYS A 155 9.52 -0.80 16.22
N HIS A 156 8.41 -0.81 16.97
CA HIS A 156 8.03 0.32 17.82
C HIS A 156 9.00 0.51 18.97
N GLU A 157 9.36 -0.57 19.68
CA GLU A 157 10.34 -0.56 20.77
C GLU A 157 11.71 -0.09 20.28
N GLY A 158 12.19 -0.60 19.14
CA GLY A 158 13.45 -0.17 18.54
C GLY A 158 13.47 1.32 18.16
N LEU A 159 12.33 1.86 17.71
CA LEU A 159 12.18 3.29 17.43
C LEU A 159 12.20 4.12 18.71
N ALA A 160 11.50 3.68 19.76
CA ALA A 160 11.44 4.39 21.04
C ALA A 160 12.81 4.46 21.74
N ALA A 161 13.67 3.45 21.54
CA ALA A 161 15.03 3.43 22.08
C ALA A 161 16.04 4.29 21.29
N ALA A 162 15.68 4.77 20.09
CA ALA A 162 16.60 5.54 19.23
C ALA A 162 16.73 7.01 19.69
N PRO A 163 17.86 7.69 19.42
CA PRO A 163 18.06 9.11 19.79
C PRO A 163 17.07 10.08 19.12
N VAL A 164 16.56 9.70 17.95
CA VAL A 164 15.49 10.38 17.19
C VAL A 164 14.12 9.74 17.42
N GLY A 165 13.96 9.01 18.54
CA GLY A 165 12.73 8.31 18.90
C GLY A 165 11.53 9.25 18.98
N GLY A 166 10.33 8.70 18.77
CA GLY A 166 9.09 9.45 18.84
C GLY A 166 8.61 10.07 17.51
N GLN A 167 9.19 9.69 16.37
CA GLN A 167 8.67 10.02 15.05
C GLN A 167 8.33 8.77 14.26
N CYS A 168 7.20 8.77 13.55
CA CYS A 168 6.81 7.65 12.71
C CYS A 168 7.86 7.38 11.61
N PRO A 169 8.42 6.16 11.50
CA PRO A 169 9.47 5.86 10.51
C PRO A 169 8.95 5.83 9.06
N VAL A 170 7.64 5.95 8.86
CA VAL A 170 7.00 5.91 7.53
C VAL A 170 6.77 7.33 6.98
N CYS A 171 6.35 8.26 7.83
CA CYS A 171 5.97 9.62 7.39
C CYS A 171 6.65 10.75 8.17
N GLY A 172 7.50 10.45 9.16
CA GLY A 172 8.18 11.44 10.00
C GLY A 172 7.29 12.19 10.98
N THR A 173 5.97 11.92 11.00
CA THR A 173 5.04 12.58 11.92
C THR A 173 5.41 12.25 13.38
N PRO A 174 5.54 13.26 14.26
CA PRO A 174 5.72 13.03 15.69
C PRO A 174 4.59 12.18 16.27
N LEU A 175 4.94 11.22 17.12
CA LEU A 175 3.99 10.33 17.76
C LEU A 175 3.27 11.05 18.89
N GLY A 176 1.99 10.74 19.06
CA GLY A 176 1.19 11.22 20.18
C GLY A 176 1.66 10.66 21.52
N ALA A 177 1.07 11.15 22.62
CA ALA A 177 1.34 10.63 23.96
C ALA A 177 0.99 9.12 24.06
N GLU A 178 -0.12 8.73 23.44
CA GLU A 178 -0.43 7.31 23.22
C GLU A 178 0.26 6.81 21.95
N PRO A 179 0.99 5.68 22.00
CA PRO A 179 1.74 5.19 20.84
C PRO A 179 0.81 4.71 19.71
N PHE A 180 -0.36 4.20 20.07
CA PHE A 180 -1.32 3.64 19.13
C PHE A 180 -2.65 4.40 19.16
N LEU A 181 -3.34 4.35 18.03
CA LEU A 181 -4.70 4.83 17.90
C LEU A 181 -5.64 4.02 18.79
N GLY A 182 -6.39 4.69 19.67
CA GLY A 182 -7.38 4.03 20.52
C GLY A 182 -8.43 3.24 19.71
N GLU A 183 -8.87 2.12 20.25
CA GLU A 183 -9.81 1.18 19.61
C GLU A 183 -11.21 1.79 19.40
N ASP A 184 -11.53 2.85 20.15
CA ASP A 184 -12.82 3.52 20.13
C ASP A 184 -13.00 4.56 19.01
N ASN A 185 -13.10 4.08 17.78
CA ASN A 185 -13.47 4.92 16.64
C ASN A 185 -14.69 4.37 15.90
N ARG A 186 -15.85 5.04 16.08
CA ARG A 186 -17.13 4.70 15.42
C ARG A 186 -17.00 4.60 13.90
N ALA A 187 -16.24 5.50 13.27
CA ALA A 187 -16.06 5.50 11.82
C ALA A 187 -15.20 4.31 11.35
N GLY A 188 -14.21 3.90 12.15
CA GLY A 188 -13.41 2.70 11.91
C GLY A 188 -14.25 1.43 12.04
N ARG A 189 -15.09 1.32 13.07
CA ARG A 189 -16.02 0.20 13.26
C ARG A 189 -17.02 0.07 12.11
N LYS A 190 -17.65 1.18 11.72
CA LYS A 190 -18.58 1.18 10.59
C LYS A 190 -17.91 0.73 9.28
N ALA A 191 -16.69 1.20 9.02
CA ALA A 191 -15.92 0.76 7.86
C ALA A 191 -15.53 -0.72 7.93
N ALA A 192 -15.24 -1.24 9.13
CA ALA A 192 -14.97 -2.66 9.34
C ALA A 192 -16.21 -3.51 8.99
N GLU A 193 -17.39 -3.10 9.46
CA GLU A 193 -18.68 -3.74 9.16
C GLU A 193 -18.99 -3.70 7.66
N ASP A 194 -18.81 -2.54 7.01
CA ASP A 194 -19.08 -2.38 5.57
C ASP A 194 -18.13 -3.22 4.71
N PHE A 195 -16.90 -3.44 5.18
CA PHE A 195 -15.92 -4.28 4.51
C PHE A 195 -16.22 -5.78 4.70
N GLY A 196 -16.60 -6.21 5.92
CA GLY A 196 -17.19 -7.52 6.21
C GLY A 196 -16.33 -8.75 5.90
N GLY A 197 -15.00 -8.62 5.78
CA GLY A 197 -14.12 -9.73 5.40
C GLY A 197 -12.73 -9.68 6.02
N GLU A 198 -12.08 -10.84 6.08
CA GLU A 198 -10.68 -10.96 6.51
C GLU A 198 -9.75 -10.73 5.32
N GLN A 199 -9.08 -9.58 5.28
CA GLN A 199 -8.06 -9.29 4.28
C GLN A 199 -6.79 -8.77 4.94
N VAL A 200 -5.65 -9.31 4.50
CA VAL A 200 -4.33 -8.83 4.88
C VAL A 200 -3.84 -7.86 3.82
N LEU A 201 -3.40 -6.67 4.24
CA LEU A 201 -2.76 -5.70 3.37
C LEU A 201 -1.52 -6.31 2.71
N ARG A 202 -1.30 -5.96 1.43
CA ARG A 202 -0.12 -6.39 0.69
C ARG A 202 0.95 -5.29 0.76
N PRO A 203 2.08 -5.52 1.45
CA PRO A 203 3.12 -4.51 1.55
C PRO A 203 3.82 -4.32 0.20
N LEU A 204 3.88 -3.07 -0.25
CA LEU A 204 4.62 -2.62 -1.42
C LEU A 204 6.03 -2.21 -1.00
N ARG A 205 7.02 -2.84 -1.63
CA ARG A 205 8.45 -2.73 -1.27
C ARG A 205 9.23 -2.03 -2.37
N LEU A 206 10.21 -1.24 -1.95
CA LEU A 206 11.17 -0.62 -2.86
C LEU A 206 12.09 -1.70 -3.42
N ILE A 207 12.28 -1.69 -4.74
CA ILE A 207 13.46 -2.27 -5.37
C ILE A 207 14.46 -1.14 -5.60
N GLU A 208 15.66 -1.34 -5.08
CA GLU A 208 16.79 -0.45 -5.35
C GLU A 208 17.46 -0.89 -6.66
N GLY A 209 17.68 0.06 -7.56
CA GLY A 209 18.31 -0.18 -8.85
C GLY A 209 17.33 -0.27 -10.02
N ASP A 210 17.81 -0.84 -11.11
CA ASP A 210 17.10 -0.95 -12.38
C ASP A 210 16.05 -2.08 -12.36
N GLY A 211 14.84 -1.77 -12.85
CA GLY A 211 13.72 -2.71 -12.89
C GLY A 211 13.98 -3.90 -13.82
N LEU A 212 14.74 -3.70 -14.91
CA LEU A 212 15.11 -4.78 -15.82
C LEU A 212 15.97 -5.82 -15.13
N THR A 213 16.99 -5.37 -14.43
CA THR A 213 17.87 -6.22 -13.63
C THR A 213 17.07 -6.99 -12.57
N ALA A 214 16.19 -6.31 -11.83
CA ALA A 214 15.44 -6.94 -10.76
C ALA A 214 14.45 -8.01 -11.25
N ALA A 215 13.78 -7.75 -12.38
CA ALA A 215 12.85 -8.71 -12.94
C ALA A 215 13.53 -9.87 -13.67
N THR A 216 14.67 -9.63 -14.32
CA THR A 216 15.51 -10.70 -14.86
C THR A 216 15.96 -11.63 -13.74
N ALA A 217 16.43 -11.08 -12.63
CA ALA A 217 16.80 -11.88 -11.45
C ALA A 217 15.62 -12.68 -10.88
N GLU A 218 14.40 -12.13 -10.88
CA GLU A 218 13.21 -12.86 -10.45
C GLU A 218 12.81 -13.95 -11.45
N PHE A 219 12.96 -13.69 -12.75
CA PHE A 219 12.74 -14.67 -13.80
C PHE A 219 13.74 -15.84 -13.69
N ASP A 220 15.03 -15.56 -13.49
CA ASP A 220 16.05 -16.57 -13.29
C ASP A 220 15.76 -17.44 -12.06
N ARG A 221 15.28 -16.85 -10.97
CA ARG A 221 14.82 -17.62 -9.80
C ARG A 221 13.65 -18.54 -10.12
N LEU A 222 12.73 -18.11 -10.99
CA LEU A 222 11.62 -18.95 -11.42
C LEU A 222 12.10 -20.11 -12.29
N LEU A 223 13.06 -19.88 -13.19
CA LEU A 223 13.66 -20.93 -14.01
C LEU A 223 14.49 -21.91 -13.19
N ALA A 224 15.21 -21.42 -12.18
CA ALA A 224 16.03 -22.24 -11.30
C ALA A 224 15.22 -23.10 -10.32
N ARG A 225 13.91 -22.85 -10.17
CA ARG A 225 13.06 -23.66 -9.29
C ARG A 225 12.91 -25.07 -9.84
N ARG A 226 13.30 -26.05 -9.02
CA ARG A 226 13.06 -27.49 -9.26
C ARG A 226 11.70 -27.99 -8.76
N THR A 227 10.95 -27.15 -8.04
CA THR A 227 9.63 -27.47 -7.51
C THR A 227 8.56 -26.74 -8.31
N PRO A 228 7.52 -27.44 -8.82
CA PRO A 228 6.42 -26.81 -9.55
C PRO A 228 5.76 -25.70 -8.74
N LEU A 229 5.25 -24.67 -9.42
CA LEU A 229 4.42 -23.65 -8.78
C LEU A 229 3.16 -24.33 -8.24
N LEU A 230 2.98 -24.32 -6.91
CA LEU A 230 1.67 -24.59 -6.33
C LEU A 230 0.68 -23.60 -6.95
N ALA A 231 -0.37 -24.11 -7.57
CA ALA A 231 -1.43 -23.26 -8.10
C ALA A 231 -1.96 -22.41 -6.94
N GLY A 232 -1.90 -21.08 -7.10
CA GLY A 232 -2.52 -20.17 -6.15
C GLY A 232 -4.01 -20.50 -5.97
N PRO A 233 -4.63 -20.10 -4.85
CA PRO A 233 -6.02 -20.45 -4.55
C PRO A 233 -6.92 -20.11 -5.74
N ARG A 234 -7.48 -21.14 -6.37
CA ARG A 234 -8.52 -20.98 -7.38
C ARG A 234 -9.70 -20.28 -6.72
N ARG A 235 -10.13 -19.15 -7.27
CA ARG A 235 -11.40 -18.51 -6.88
C ARG A 235 -12.50 -19.59 -6.87
N PRO A 236 -13.33 -19.70 -5.82
CA PRO A 236 -14.48 -20.58 -5.85
C PRO A 236 -15.37 -20.16 -7.03
N ARG A 237 -15.73 -21.13 -7.88
CA ARG A 237 -16.74 -20.93 -8.92
C ARG A 237 -18.06 -20.61 -8.20
N SER A 238 -18.65 -19.45 -8.49
CA SER A 238 -20.00 -19.13 -8.04
C SER A 238 -20.96 -20.23 -8.50
N PRO A 239 -21.80 -20.79 -7.63
CA PRO A 239 -22.80 -21.76 -8.05
C PRO A 239 -23.77 -21.07 -9.02
N ALA A 240 -23.97 -21.70 -10.18
CA ALA A 240 -24.96 -21.29 -11.16
C ALA A 240 -26.32 -21.22 -10.47
N ARG A 241 -26.99 -20.05 -10.56
CA ARG A 241 -28.40 -19.91 -10.18
C ARG A 241 -29.22 -20.88 -11.02
N GLN A 242 -29.64 -21.99 -10.41
CA GLN A 242 -30.71 -22.81 -10.96
C GLN A 242 -31.97 -21.93 -10.97
N ARG A 243 -32.43 -21.60 -12.18
CA ARG A 243 -33.75 -21.01 -12.39
C ARG A 243 -34.77 -22.12 -12.17
N SER A 244 -35.48 -22.05 -11.05
CA SER A 244 -36.71 -22.79 -10.83
C SER A 244 -37.74 -22.40 -11.89
N ARG A 245 -38.41 -23.40 -12.44
CA ARG A 245 -39.50 -23.30 -13.42
C ARG A 245 -40.74 -22.65 -12.83
#